data_AF-S8CR87-F1
#
_entry.id   AF-S8CR87-F1
#
_cell.length_a   1.000
_cell.length_b   1.000
_cell.length_c   1.000
_cell.angle_alpha   90.00
_cell.angle_beta   90.00
_cell.angle_gamma   90.00
#
_symmetry.space_group_name_H-M   'P 1'
#
loop_
_entity.id
_entity.type
_entity.pdbx_description
1 polymer ?
#
loop_
_entity_poly.entity_id
_entity_poly.type
_entity_poly.pdbx_seq_one_letter_code
_entity_poly.pdbx_strand_id
1 'polypeptide(L)'
;QEAVARLEEIKKSIETKMALRKSNLNPERPDSGFLRTLDSSIRRNTAVIKKLKQINEEQRESLMDELRSVNLSKFVSEAVTSICDAKLKAADIQSAVQICSMLHQRYKDFSSSLIQGLLKVFLPGKSTEDVDVDKNSRAMKKRSTLKLLMELYYVGVVEDSSIFVYIIKDIANPEHLKDHDVTQMNLSLLASFARQGRFLLGLPLSDQDIMEEV
;
A
#
# COMPACT_ATOMS: atom_id res chain seq x y z
N GLN A 1 -23.18 -23.26 4.86
CA GLN A 1 -23.63 -21.85 4.82
C GLN A 1 -22.43 -20.90 4.98
N GLU A 2 -21.59 -21.07 6.00
CA GLU A 2 -20.38 -20.25 6.19
C GLU A 2 -19.35 -20.32 5.05
N ALA A 3 -19.06 -21.52 4.52
CA ALA A 3 -18.13 -21.67 3.39
C ALA A 3 -18.61 -20.98 2.10
N VAL A 4 -19.94 -20.89 1.89
CA VAL A 4 -20.53 -20.21 0.72
C VAL A 4 -20.39 -18.70 0.84
N ALA A 5 -20.69 -18.15 2.03
CA ALA A 5 -20.53 -16.72 2.31
C ALA A 5 -19.06 -16.26 2.13
N ARG A 6 -18.10 -17.08 2.56
CA ARG A 6 -16.66 -16.81 2.38
C ARG A 6 -16.25 -16.80 0.89
N LEU A 7 -16.73 -17.77 0.11
CA LEU A 7 -16.46 -17.81 -1.34
C LEU A 7 -17.02 -16.57 -2.05
N GLU A 8 -18.21 -16.12 -1.64
CA GLU A 8 -18.82 -14.89 -2.18
C GLU A 8 -18.00 -13.64 -1.82
N GLU A 9 -17.50 -13.54 -0.59
CA GLU A 9 -16.64 -12.44 -0.15
C GLU A 9 -15.33 -12.38 -0.96
N ILE A 10 -14.69 -13.53 -1.18
CA ILE A 10 -13.46 -13.62 -1.96
C ILE A 10 -13.71 -13.25 -3.41
N LYS A 11 -14.81 -13.75 -4.00
CA LYS A 11 -15.19 -13.38 -5.36
C LYS A 11 -15.42 -11.87 -5.49
N LYS A 12 -16.13 -11.26 -4.54
CA LYS A 12 -16.35 -9.80 -4.50
C LYS A 12 -15.04 -9.02 -4.36
N SER A 13 -14.12 -9.51 -3.53
CA SER A 13 -12.78 -8.93 -3.38
C SER A 13 -12.00 -8.98 -4.70
N ILE A 14 -11.99 -10.12 -5.38
CA ILE A 14 -11.34 -10.30 -6.69
C ILE A 14 -11.95 -9.38 -7.74
N GLU A 15 -13.28 -9.32 -7.84
CA GLU A 15 -13.98 -8.45 -8.79
C GLU A 15 -13.62 -6.97 -8.56
N THR A 16 -13.57 -6.54 -7.30
CA THR A 16 -13.15 -5.19 -6.91
C THR A 16 -11.71 -4.91 -7.34
N LYS A 17 -10.78 -5.84 -7.08
CA LYS A 17 -9.36 -5.71 -7.49
C LYS A 17 -9.22 -5.66 -9.01
N MET A 18 -9.97 -6.48 -9.76
CA MET A 18 -9.96 -6.48 -11.22
C MET A 18 -10.50 -5.17 -11.81
N ALA A 19 -11.57 -4.63 -11.23
CA ALA A 19 -12.11 -3.34 -11.62
C ALA A 19 -11.09 -2.21 -11.40
N LEU A 20 -10.47 -2.16 -10.21
CA LEU A 20 -9.41 -1.20 -9.91
C LEU A 20 -8.22 -1.37 -10.86
N ARG A 21 -7.79 -2.61 -11.13
CA ARG A 21 -6.71 -2.90 -12.06
C ARG A 21 -6.98 -2.32 -13.45
N LYS A 22 -8.18 -2.54 -13.98
CA LYS A 22 -8.57 -2.00 -15.28
C LYS A 22 -8.44 -0.47 -15.32
N SER A 23 -8.96 0.21 -14.31
CA SER A 23 -8.92 1.68 -14.22
C SER A 23 -7.52 2.24 -13.95
N ASN A 24 -6.70 1.53 -13.17
CA ASN A 24 -5.35 1.98 -12.84
C ASN A 24 -4.35 1.80 -14.00
N LEU A 25 -4.54 0.76 -14.84
CA LEU A 25 -3.74 0.57 -16.05
C LEU A 25 -4.11 1.55 -17.17
N ASN A 26 -5.34 2.05 -17.17
CA ASN A 26 -5.84 3.02 -18.15
C ASN A 26 -6.49 4.21 -17.44
N PRO A 27 -5.72 5.03 -16.71
CA PRO A 27 -6.29 6.09 -15.90
C PRO A 27 -6.85 7.21 -16.77
N GLU A 28 -8.16 7.45 -16.69
CA GLU A 28 -8.84 8.60 -17.29
C GLU A 28 -8.58 9.85 -16.46
N ARG A 29 -7.39 10.44 -16.63
CA ARG A 29 -6.95 11.60 -15.85
C ARG A 29 -7.80 12.83 -16.20
N PRO A 30 -8.33 13.57 -15.21
CA PRO A 30 -9.07 14.79 -15.49
C PRO A 30 -8.17 15.85 -16.11
N ASP A 31 -8.76 16.68 -16.98
CA ASP A 31 -8.05 17.80 -17.58
C ASP A 31 -7.81 18.94 -16.57
N SER A 32 -7.00 19.91 -17.01
CA SER A 32 -6.70 21.10 -16.19
C SER A 32 -7.93 21.96 -15.89
N GLY A 33 -8.97 21.92 -16.73
CA GLY A 33 -10.21 22.66 -16.55
C GLY A 33 -11.00 22.11 -15.37
N PHE A 34 -11.22 20.80 -15.33
CA PHE A 34 -11.84 20.11 -14.22
C PHE A 34 -11.07 20.34 -12.91
N LEU A 35 -9.75 20.17 -12.91
CA LEU A 35 -8.94 20.35 -11.71
C LEU A 35 -9.04 21.78 -11.13
N ARG A 36 -9.28 22.80 -11.97
CA ARG A 36 -9.50 24.19 -11.52
C ARG A 36 -10.85 24.39 -10.81
N THR A 37 -11.83 23.51 -11.02
CA THR A 37 -13.13 23.57 -10.33
C THR A 37 -13.05 23.04 -8.90
N LEU A 38 -12.00 22.30 -8.56
CA LEU A 38 -11.79 21.69 -7.25
C LEU A 38 -11.14 22.68 -6.26
N ASP A 39 -11.34 22.43 -4.97
CA ASP A 39 -10.81 23.28 -3.90
C ASP A 39 -9.27 23.18 -3.83
N SER A 40 -8.61 24.28 -4.18
CA SER A 40 -7.15 24.43 -4.16
C SER A 40 -6.64 25.17 -2.91
N SER A 41 -7.51 25.44 -1.93
CA SER A 41 -7.14 26.15 -0.71
C SER A 41 -6.16 25.32 0.11
N ILE A 42 -5.11 25.99 0.61
CA ILE A 42 -4.08 25.35 1.44
C ILE A 42 -4.74 24.70 2.66
N ARG A 43 -5.68 25.41 3.31
CA ARG A 43 -6.38 24.92 4.50
C ARG A 43 -7.07 23.56 4.25
N ARG A 44 -7.83 23.43 3.16
CA ARG A 44 -8.56 22.19 2.86
C ARG A 44 -7.60 21.06 2.48
N ASN A 45 -6.61 21.35 1.64
CA ASN A 45 -5.61 20.38 1.22
C ASN A 45 -4.78 19.86 2.40
N THR A 46 -4.27 20.74 3.27
CA THR A 46 -3.55 20.34 4.48
C THR A 46 -4.41 19.48 5.42
N ALA A 47 -5.70 19.77 5.55
CA ALA A 47 -6.61 18.96 6.36
C ALA A 47 -6.76 17.53 5.81
N VAL A 48 -6.94 17.40 4.50
CA VAL A 48 -7.03 16.09 3.82
C VAL A 48 -5.71 15.32 3.93
N ILE A 49 -4.56 16.00 3.74
CA ILE A 49 -3.23 15.39 3.87
C ILE A 49 -2.99 14.85 5.28
N LYS A 50 -3.42 15.56 6.32
CA LYS A 50 -3.35 15.04 7.71
C LYS A 50 -4.16 13.76 7.89
N LYS A 51 -5.33 13.65 7.27
CA LYS A 51 -6.15 12.42 7.31
C LYS A 51 -5.51 11.26 6.55
N LEU A 52 -4.76 11.53 5.47
CA LEU A 52 -3.99 10.49 4.76
C LEU A 52 -2.93 9.81 5.66
N LYS A 53 -2.47 10.46 6.73
CA LYS A 53 -1.56 9.85 7.72
C LYS A 53 -2.28 8.90 8.70
N GLN A 54 -3.61 8.93 8.74
CA GLN A 54 -4.46 8.18 9.67
C GLN A 54 -5.52 7.34 8.95
N ILE A 55 -5.19 6.84 7.75
CA ILE A 55 -6.10 5.99 6.96
C ILE A 55 -6.55 4.79 7.79
N ASN A 56 -7.87 4.57 7.80
CA ASN A 56 -8.54 3.42 8.41
C ASN A 56 -9.85 3.13 7.68
N GLU A 57 -10.40 1.93 7.88
CA GLU A 57 -11.63 1.50 7.20
C GLU A 57 -12.87 2.33 7.56
N GLU A 58 -13.01 2.73 8.83
CA GLU A 58 -14.17 3.49 9.32
C GLU A 58 -14.29 4.86 8.63
N GLN A 59 -13.16 5.51 8.32
CA GLN A 59 -13.12 6.86 7.74
C GLN A 59 -12.89 6.85 6.22
N ARG A 60 -12.79 5.67 5.60
CA ARG A 60 -12.48 5.50 4.17
C ARG A 60 -13.40 6.34 3.28
N GLU A 61 -14.71 6.21 3.45
CA GLU A 61 -15.69 6.86 2.59
C GLU A 61 -15.66 8.38 2.71
N SER A 62 -15.62 8.88 3.95
CA SER A 62 -15.47 10.31 4.22
C SER A 62 -14.20 10.88 3.59
N LEU A 63 -13.06 10.20 3.76
CA LEU A 63 -11.79 10.64 3.18
C LEU A 63 -11.82 10.63 1.65
N MET A 64 -12.44 9.61 1.04
CA MET A 64 -12.63 9.54 -0.41
C MET A 64 -13.47 10.70 -0.94
N ASP A 65 -14.55 11.09 -0.25
CA ASP A 65 -15.37 12.24 -0.63
C ASP A 65 -14.60 13.55 -0.53
N GLU A 66 -13.82 13.73 0.54
CA GLU A 66 -12.98 14.91 0.66
C GLU A 66 -11.92 14.97 -0.44
N LEU A 67 -11.26 13.85 -0.73
CA LEU A 67 -10.29 13.73 -1.82
C LEU A 67 -10.92 14.08 -3.17
N ARG A 68 -12.19 13.72 -3.41
CA ARG A 68 -12.89 14.04 -4.66
C ARG A 68 -13.02 15.54 -4.85
N SER A 69 -13.24 16.28 -3.77
CA SER A 69 -13.49 17.73 -3.75
C SER A 69 -12.25 18.62 -3.83
N VAL A 70 -11.04 18.10 -3.61
CA VAL A 70 -9.80 18.91 -3.52
C VAL A 70 -8.87 18.72 -4.73
N ASN A 71 -8.11 19.77 -5.04
CA ASN A 71 -7.01 19.75 -5.99
C ASN A 71 -5.65 19.64 -5.28
N LEU A 72 -5.11 18.43 -5.23
CA LEU A 72 -3.79 18.13 -4.65
C LEU A 72 -2.64 18.28 -5.64
N SER A 73 -2.84 18.85 -6.85
CA SER A 73 -1.75 18.95 -7.85
C SER A 73 -0.48 19.62 -7.32
N LYS A 74 -0.62 20.56 -6.37
CA LYS A 74 0.53 21.23 -5.71
C LYS A 74 1.02 20.54 -4.43
N PHE A 75 0.34 19.49 -3.99
CA PHE A 75 0.56 18.82 -2.70
C PHE A 75 0.72 17.29 -2.83
N VAL A 76 0.99 16.78 -4.03
CA VAL A 76 1.14 15.33 -4.29
C VAL A 76 2.25 14.74 -3.42
N SER A 77 3.38 15.45 -3.29
CA SER A 77 4.53 15.01 -2.50
C SER A 77 4.20 14.87 -1.01
N GLU A 78 3.45 15.81 -0.45
CA GLU A 78 3.01 15.81 0.95
C GLU A 78 1.95 14.74 1.21
N ALA A 79 1.05 14.52 0.25
CA ALA A 79 0.10 13.42 0.29
C ALA A 79 0.83 12.07 0.31
N VAL A 80 1.80 11.86 -0.60
CA VAL A 80 2.65 10.66 -0.65
C VAL A 80 3.41 10.47 0.66
N THR A 81 4.02 11.53 1.20
CA THR A 81 4.75 11.46 2.47
C THR A 81 3.82 11.03 3.61
N SER A 82 2.60 11.58 3.65
CA SER A 82 1.61 11.24 4.67
C SER A 82 1.15 9.79 4.58
N ILE A 83 0.96 9.27 3.37
CA ILE A 83 0.63 7.84 3.14
C ILE A 83 1.81 6.94 3.55
N CYS A 84 3.04 7.31 3.17
CA CYS A 84 4.24 6.56 3.56
C CYS A 84 4.42 6.52 5.09
N ASP A 85 4.03 7.58 5.80
CA ASP A 85 4.08 7.68 7.26
C ASP A 85 2.91 6.99 7.98
N ALA A 86 1.84 6.63 7.25
CA ALA A 86 0.63 6.09 7.85
C ALA A 86 0.92 4.77 8.59
N LYS A 87 0.34 4.62 9.79
CA LYS A 87 0.43 3.40 10.61
C LYS A 87 -0.74 2.47 10.28
N LEU A 88 -0.63 1.78 9.16
CA LEU A 88 -1.70 0.90 8.64
C LEU A 88 -1.73 -0.44 9.38
N LYS A 89 -2.91 -0.85 9.84
CA LYS A 89 -3.18 -2.23 10.26
C LYS A 89 -3.58 -3.08 9.04
N ALA A 90 -3.66 -4.39 9.23
CA ALA A 90 -4.10 -5.31 8.17
C ALA A 90 -5.48 -4.96 7.60
N ALA A 91 -6.41 -4.54 8.47
CA ALA A 91 -7.76 -4.12 8.09
C ALA A 91 -7.78 -2.82 7.26
N ASP A 92 -6.77 -1.96 7.40
CA ASP A 92 -6.71 -0.65 6.74
C ASP A 92 -6.10 -0.72 5.32
N ILE A 93 -5.57 -1.88 4.92
CA ILE A 93 -4.86 -2.03 3.64
C ILE A 93 -5.79 -1.78 2.46
N GLN A 94 -7.00 -2.34 2.46
CA GLN A 94 -7.94 -2.16 1.35
C GLN A 94 -8.39 -0.69 1.22
N SER A 95 -8.57 -0.01 2.34
CA SER A 95 -8.76 1.44 2.39
C SER A 95 -7.62 2.21 1.73
N ALA A 96 -6.37 1.91 2.12
CA ALA A 96 -5.20 2.55 1.54
C ALA A 96 -5.09 2.28 0.03
N VAL A 97 -5.41 1.07 -0.43
CA VAL A 97 -5.40 0.69 -1.86
C VAL A 97 -6.41 1.50 -2.66
N GLN A 98 -7.64 1.69 -2.16
CA GLN A 98 -8.65 2.51 -2.85
C GLN A 98 -8.21 3.98 -2.95
N ILE A 99 -7.69 4.54 -1.85
CA ILE A 99 -7.17 5.91 -1.80
C ILE A 99 -6.00 6.09 -2.78
N CYS A 100 -5.03 5.17 -2.77
CA CYS A 100 -3.89 5.21 -3.67
C CYS A 100 -4.31 5.05 -5.14
N SER A 101 -5.29 4.18 -5.42
CA SER A 101 -5.84 4.01 -6.78
C SER A 101 -6.49 5.29 -7.28
N MET A 102 -7.28 5.96 -6.45
CA MET A 102 -7.89 7.24 -6.80
C MET A 102 -6.84 8.32 -7.08
N LEU A 103 -5.83 8.45 -6.22
CA LEU A 103 -4.76 9.42 -6.39
C LEU A 103 -3.91 9.11 -7.63
N HIS A 104 -3.62 7.83 -7.88
CA HIS A 104 -2.94 7.35 -9.08
C HIS A 104 -3.72 7.70 -10.35
N GLN A 105 -5.04 7.48 -10.36
CA GLN A 105 -5.90 7.81 -11.49
C GLN A 105 -6.02 9.33 -11.72
N ARG A 106 -5.78 10.16 -10.70
CA ARG A 106 -5.87 11.62 -10.81
C ARG A 106 -4.54 12.29 -11.14
N TYR A 107 -3.45 11.94 -10.48
CA TYR A 107 -2.16 12.63 -10.57
C TYR A 107 -1.05 11.75 -11.15
N LYS A 108 -0.43 12.20 -12.25
CA LYS A 108 0.50 11.38 -13.05
C LYS A 108 1.72 10.91 -12.27
N ASP A 109 2.26 11.78 -11.42
CA ASP A 109 3.52 11.55 -10.71
C ASP A 109 3.31 10.90 -9.33
N PHE A 110 2.08 10.51 -9.00
CA PHE A 110 1.75 9.93 -7.70
C PHE A 110 2.39 8.56 -7.48
N SER A 111 2.20 7.62 -8.41
CA SER A 111 2.64 6.23 -8.22
C SER A 111 4.15 6.11 -8.11
N SER A 112 4.91 6.80 -8.98
CA SER A 112 6.37 6.82 -8.95
C SER A 112 6.90 7.34 -7.62
N SER A 113 6.36 8.45 -7.13
CA SER A 113 6.72 9.04 -5.83
C SER A 113 6.34 8.13 -4.66
N LEU A 114 5.16 7.51 -4.70
CA LEU A 114 4.69 6.58 -3.68
C LEU A 114 5.60 5.36 -3.58
N ILE A 115 5.92 4.72 -4.70
CA ILE A 115 6.79 3.54 -4.75
C ILE A 115 8.16 3.86 -4.15
N GLN A 116 8.76 4.99 -4.55
CA GLN A 116 10.04 5.45 -4.00
C GLN A 116 9.95 5.66 -2.47
N GLY A 117 8.87 6.25 -1.98
CA GLY A 117 8.66 6.47 -0.55
C GLY A 117 8.51 5.17 0.24
N LEU A 118 7.70 4.23 -0.26
CA LEU A 118 7.48 2.93 0.39
C LEU A 118 8.74 2.05 0.40
N LEU A 119 9.54 2.08 -0.67
CA LEU A 119 10.78 1.29 -0.74
C LEU A 119 11.83 1.71 0.30
N LYS A 120 11.82 2.97 0.77
CA LYS A 120 12.72 3.44 1.82
C LYS A 120 12.57 2.68 3.14
N VAL A 121 11.42 2.05 3.39
CA VAL A 121 11.17 1.23 4.59
C VAL A 121 12.07 -0.03 4.62
N PHE A 122 12.48 -0.52 3.45
CA PHE A 122 13.35 -1.68 3.32
C PHE A 122 14.83 -1.30 3.22
N LEU A 123 15.16 -0.04 2.91
CA LEU A 123 16.56 0.38 2.88
C LEU A 123 17.18 0.32 4.29
N PRO A 124 18.47 -0.06 4.40
CA PRO A 124 19.22 0.08 5.63
C PRO A 124 19.40 1.56 5.96
N GLY A 125 18.51 2.09 6.81
CA GLY A 125 18.67 3.43 7.36
C GLY A 125 19.87 3.50 8.30
N LYS A 126 20.72 4.53 8.13
CA LYS A 126 21.56 5.03 9.23
C LYS A 126 20.63 5.69 10.24
N SER A 127 20.10 4.94 11.20
CA SER A 127 19.41 5.54 12.35
C SER A 127 20.47 5.99 13.35
N THR A 128 20.93 7.23 13.21
CA THR A 128 21.77 7.91 14.21
C THR A 128 20.96 8.56 15.34
N GLU A 129 19.64 8.42 15.35
CA GLU A 129 18.80 8.93 16.44
C GLU A 129 17.73 7.87 16.78
N ASP A 130 17.62 7.57 18.08
CA ASP A 130 16.69 6.66 18.75
C ASP A 130 16.93 5.14 18.62
N VAL A 131 17.89 4.66 19.42
CA VAL A 131 18.27 3.24 19.59
C VAL A 131 17.14 2.37 20.17
N ASP A 132 16.06 2.97 20.68
CA ASP A 132 14.92 2.26 21.32
C ASP A 132 13.54 2.58 20.71
N VAL A 133 13.46 3.15 19.49
CA VAL A 133 12.17 3.16 18.76
C VAL A 133 11.88 1.75 18.25
N ASP A 134 11.35 0.97 19.18
CA ASP A 134 10.64 -0.29 19.13
C ASP A 134 10.87 -1.12 17.84
N LYS A 135 11.81 -2.08 17.91
CA LYS A 135 12.06 -3.07 16.84
C LYS A 135 10.73 -3.66 16.31
N ASN A 136 9.74 -3.84 17.18
CA ASN A 136 8.41 -4.31 16.82
C ASN A 136 7.65 -3.32 15.92
N SER A 137 7.72 -2.01 16.19
CA SER A 137 7.16 -0.96 15.34
C SER A 137 7.77 -0.99 13.93
N ARG A 138 9.08 -1.19 13.82
CA ARG A 138 9.76 -1.33 12.53
C ARG A 138 9.31 -2.60 11.78
N ALA A 139 9.15 -3.72 12.49
CA ALA A 139 8.64 -4.97 11.93
C ALA A 139 7.21 -4.81 11.39
N MET A 140 6.32 -4.20 12.18
CA MET A 140 4.93 -3.92 11.78
C MET A 140 4.88 -2.99 10.56
N LYS A 141 5.77 -1.99 10.50
CA LYS A 141 5.88 -1.09 9.36
C LYS A 141 6.36 -1.81 8.10
N LYS A 142 7.42 -2.64 8.18
CA LYS A 142 7.88 -3.47 7.04
C LYS A 142 6.76 -4.39 6.54
N ARG A 143 6.02 -5.03 7.45
CA ARG A 143 4.94 -5.97 7.12
C ARG A 143 3.76 -5.28 6.40
N SER A 144 3.26 -4.18 6.98
CA SER A 144 2.16 -3.42 6.38
C SER A 144 2.56 -2.80 5.03
N THR A 145 3.77 -2.24 4.92
CA THR A 145 4.28 -1.71 3.65
C THR A 145 4.41 -2.80 2.58
N LEU A 146 4.90 -4.00 2.91
CA LEU A 146 5.01 -5.10 1.96
C LEU A 146 3.63 -5.57 1.48
N LYS A 147 2.66 -5.72 2.40
CA LYS A 147 1.27 -6.06 2.06
C LYS A 147 0.65 -4.99 1.16
N LEU A 148 0.85 -3.71 1.46
CA LEU A 148 0.38 -2.61 0.63
C LEU A 148 1.00 -2.64 -0.78
N LEU A 149 2.32 -2.81 -0.90
CA LEU A 149 3.00 -2.88 -2.21
C LEU A 149 2.46 -4.02 -3.07
N MET A 150 2.21 -5.20 -2.49
CA MET A 150 1.62 -6.33 -3.21
C MET A 150 0.19 -6.03 -3.69
N GLU A 151 -0.65 -5.47 -2.82
CA GLU A 151 -2.01 -5.10 -3.21
C GLU A 151 -2.03 -4.02 -4.30
N LEU A 152 -1.16 -3.01 -4.19
CA LEU A 152 -0.97 -1.99 -5.22
C LEU A 152 -0.48 -2.58 -6.55
N TYR A 153 0.31 -3.66 -6.51
CA TYR A 153 0.70 -4.40 -7.70
C TYR A 153 -0.49 -5.15 -8.34
N TYR A 154 -1.31 -5.82 -7.54
CA TYR A 154 -2.49 -6.52 -8.03
C TYR A 154 -3.50 -5.56 -8.67
N VAL A 155 -3.70 -4.39 -8.08
CA VAL A 155 -4.54 -3.35 -8.68
C VAL A 155 -3.82 -2.49 -9.72
N GLY A 156 -2.59 -2.80 -10.12
CA GLY A 156 -1.90 -2.12 -11.24
C GLY A 156 -1.50 -0.66 -10.97
N VAL A 157 -1.37 -0.24 -9.71
CA VAL A 157 -0.70 1.03 -9.34
C VAL A 157 0.82 0.83 -9.38
N VAL A 158 1.29 -0.34 -8.98
CA VAL A 158 2.66 -0.82 -9.22
C VAL A 158 2.62 -1.80 -10.38
N GLU A 159 3.46 -1.57 -11.39
CA GLU A 159 3.53 -2.45 -12.56
C GLU A 159 4.81 -3.29 -12.59
N ASP A 160 5.90 -2.76 -12.02
CA ASP A 160 7.19 -3.42 -12.02
C ASP A 160 7.29 -4.43 -10.86
N SER A 161 7.29 -5.73 -11.17
CA SER A 161 7.48 -6.79 -10.17
C SER A 161 8.92 -6.87 -9.65
N SER A 162 9.89 -6.23 -10.31
CA SER A 162 11.30 -6.24 -9.89
C SER A 162 11.51 -5.62 -8.51
N ILE A 163 10.59 -4.74 -8.07
CA ILE A 163 10.62 -4.17 -6.72
C ILE A 163 10.55 -5.25 -5.64
N PHE A 164 9.81 -6.34 -5.88
CA PHE A 164 9.71 -7.44 -4.92
C PHE A 164 11.01 -8.23 -4.91
N VAL A 165 11.65 -8.45 -6.06
CA VAL A 165 12.97 -9.07 -6.13
C VAL A 165 13.98 -8.26 -5.33
N TYR A 166 13.95 -6.92 -5.44
CA TYR A 166 14.80 -6.04 -4.65
C TYR A 166 14.56 -6.19 -3.14
N ILE A 167 13.30 -6.12 -2.71
CA ILE A 167 12.92 -6.25 -1.29
C ILE A 167 13.34 -7.62 -0.74
N ILE A 168 13.08 -8.69 -1.48
CA ILE A 168 13.41 -10.06 -1.06
C ILE A 168 14.92 -10.25 -0.96
N LYS A 169 15.71 -9.69 -1.89
CA LYS A 169 17.18 -9.70 -1.80
C LYS A 169 17.70 -9.00 -0.55
N ASP A 170 17.11 -7.87 -0.18
CA ASP A 170 17.46 -7.15 1.05
C ASP A 170 17.10 -7.97 2.30
N ILE A 171 15.85 -8.43 2.40
CA ILE A 171 15.36 -9.20 3.56
C ILE A 171 16.15 -10.50 3.75
N ALA A 172 16.56 -11.15 2.66
CA ALA A 172 17.34 -12.39 2.68
C ALA A 172 18.87 -12.16 2.76
N ASN A 173 19.34 -10.92 2.96
CA ASN A 173 20.76 -10.62 3.04
C ASN A 173 21.42 -11.37 4.22
N PRO A 174 22.50 -12.15 3.99
CA PRO A 174 23.20 -12.90 5.04
C PRO A 174 23.68 -12.06 6.22
N GLU A 175 23.91 -10.76 6.03
CA GLU A 175 24.27 -9.84 7.11
C GLU A 175 23.20 -9.78 8.22
N HIS A 176 21.93 -10.00 7.87
CA HIS A 176 20.83 -10.04 8.84
C HIS A 176 20.84 -11.29 9.72
N LEU A 177 21.52 -12.38 9.30
CA LEU A 177 21.61 -13.63 10.05
C LEU A 177 22.41 -13.50 11.36
N LYS A 178 23.17 -12.40 11.50
CA LYS A 178 23.96 -12.09 12.71
C LYS A 178 23.09 -11.64 13.88
N ASP A 179 21.89 -11.12 13.61
CA ASP A 179 20.92 -10.70 14.63
C ASP A 179 19.70 -11.65 14.59
N HIS A 180 19.51 -12.38 15.69
CA HIS A 180 18.45 -13.39 15.81
C HIS A 180 17.04 -12.77 15.69
N ASP A 181 16.80 -11.59 16.26
CA ASP A 181 15.49 -10.91 16.21
C ASP A 181 15.18 -10.46 14.78
N VAL A 182 16.18 -9.85 14.11
CA VAL A 182 16.05 -9.41 12.71
C VAL A 182 15.83 -10.61 11.80
N THR A 183 16.53 -11.72 12.05
CA THR A 183 16.35 -12.97 11.31
C THR A 183 14.93 -13.50 11.43
N GLN A 184 14.39 -13.61 12.65
CA GLN A 184 13.02 -14.08 12.87
C GLN A 184 11.99 -13.17 12.19
N MET A 185 12.16 -11.85 12.31
CA MET A 185 11.32 -10.87 11.61
C MET A 185 11.37 -11.06 10.09
N ASN A 186 12.57 -11.17 9.52
CA ASN A 186 12.77 -11.33 8.08
C ASN A 186 12.17 -12.65 7.57
N LEU A 187 12.33 -13.76 8.30
CA LEU A 187 11.69 -15.03 7.99
C LEU A 187 10.15 -14.92 8.01
N SER A 188 9.59 -14.21 8.99
CA SER A 188 8.15 -13.94 9.05
C SER A 188 7.67 -13.12 7.84
N LEU A 189 8.43 -12.11 7.40
CA LEU A 189 8.13 -11.32 6.22
C LEU A 189 8.19 -12.16 4.93
N LEU A 190 9.23 -12.99 4.78
CA LEU A 190 9.39 -13.90 3.64
C LEU A 190 8.24 -14.91 3.57
N ALA A 191 7.85 -15.50 4.70
CA ALA A 191 6.71 -16.43 4.75
C ALA A 191 5.39 -15.72 4.39
N SER A 192 5.17 -14.50 4.89
CA SER A 192 4.00 -13.69 4.52
C SER A 192 3.98 -13.34 3.03
N PHE A 193 5.13 -12.99 2.47
CA PHE A 193 5.27 -12.71 1.04
C PHE A 193 5.00 -13.97 0.22
N ALA A 194 5.55 -15.12 0.59
CA ALA A 194 5.34 -16.36 -0.14
C ALA A 194 3.86 -16.80 -0.16
N ARG A 195 3.13 -16.57 0.95
CA ARG A 195 1.69 -16.85 1.02
C ARG A 195 0.85 -15.90 0.15
N GLN A 196 1.14 -14.61 0.15
CA GLN A 196 0.34 -13.61 -0.59
C GLN A 196 0.77 -13.46 -2.06
N GLY A 197 2.05 -13.71 -2.35
CA GLY A 197 2.69 -13.55 -3.65
C GLY A 197 2.77 -14.85 -4.46
N ARG A 198 1.93 -15.86 -4.17
CA ARG A 198 1.97 -17.15 -4.87
C ARG A 198 1.89 -17.01 -6.39
N PHE A 199 1.07 -16.08 -6.88
CA PHE A 199 0.99 -15.74 -8.30
C PHE A 199 2.34 -15.24 -8.85
N LEU A 200 3.01 -14.34 -8.14
CA LEU A 200 4.34 -13.84 -8.52
C LEU A 200 5.40 -14.95 -8.51
N LEU A 201 5.23 -15.95 -7.65
CA LEU A 201 6.14 -17.09 -7.50
C LEU A 201 5.80 -18.28 -8.41
N GLY A 202 4.72 -18.21 -9.19
CA GLY A 202 4.24 -19.33 -10.01
C GLY A 202 3.79 -20.55 -9.19
N LEU A 203 3.45 -20.36 -7.92
CA LEU A 203 2.99 -21.43 -7.04
C LEU A 203 1.50 -21.73 -7.28
N PRO A 204 1.07 -23.01 -7.29
CA PRO A 204 -0.33 -23.36 -7.45
C PRO A 204 -1.15 -22.80 -6.27
N LEU A 205 -2.36 -22.30 -6.57
CA LEU A 205 -3.36 -21.93 -5.57
C LEU A 205 -3.93 -23.24 -4.98
N SER A 206 -3.84 -23.46 -3.68
CA SER A 206 -4.49 -24.63 -3.07
C SER A 206 -5.90 -24.25 -2.57
N ASP A 207 -6.83 -25.21 -2.58
CA ASP A 207 -8.22 -25.00 -2.11
C ASP A 207 -8.31 -24.57 -0.64
N GLN A 208 -7.26 -24.81 0.16
CA GLN A 208 -7.15 -24.36 1.54
C GLN A 208 -6.74 -22.87 1.66
N ASP A 209 -6.14 -22.27 0.64
CA ASP A 209 -5.59 -20.90 0.70
C ASP A 209 -6.65 -19.82 0.45
N ILE A 210 -7.77 -20.19 -0.16
CA ILE A 210 -9.03 -19.42 -0.14
C ILE A 210 -9.48 -19.20 1.33
N MET A 211 -9.05 -20.05 2.27
CA MET A 211 -9.45 -19.95 3.68
C MET A 211 -8.55 -19.05 4.54
N GLU A 212 -7.36 -18.63 4.07
CA GLU A 212 -6.37 -17.88 4.87
C GLU A 212 -6.22 -16.38 4.52
N GLU A 213 -6.86 -15.87 3.45
CA GLU A 213 -6.81 -14.45 3.11
C GLU A 213 -7.74 -13.58 3.99
N VAL A 214 -7.33 -13.37 5.25
CA VAL A 214 -7.75 -12.24 6.10
C VAL A 214 -6.52 -11.59 6.73
#